data_AF-A0A1P8FII2-F1
#
_entry.id   AF-A0A1P8FII2-F1
#
_cell.length_a   1.000
_cell.length_b   1.000
_cell.length_c   1.000
_cell.angle_alpha   90.00
_cell.angle_beta   90.00
_cell.angle_gamma   90.00
#
_symmetry.space_group_name_H-M   'P 1'
#
loop_
_entity.id
_entity.type
_entity.pdbx_description
1 polymer ?
#
loop_
_entity_poly.entity_id
_entity_poly.type
_entity_poly.pdbx_seq_one_letter_code
_entity_poly.pdbx_strand_id
1 'polypeptide(L)'
;MDTSPLVVNSATRLGPDAAGRVVVCGSHGGVYPASMLARARVRAAISNDAGVGKDGAGIGGLYWLEKLGIAACTAGHDGARIGDAADGLEHGKVSHANKQAAALGVKAGMPCREAVAHLNRAHPFEGDIPQLGETRVKVPASGHREVWALDSITLSRPEDARAIVLSGTHGAVLGGKADDGMLKVDVFAAFFNDAGGGKDGVGYSRLPTLDPRGIAAATVSSNTARIGDGRSTYESGVLSRVNEVGKRLGMEEGMTAREAVARLLGLA
;
A
#
# COMPACT_ATOMS: atom_id res chain seq x y z
N MET A 1 5.45 9.87 -30.20
CA MET A 1 5.01 8.89 -29.19
C MET A 1 4.29 9.66 -28.10
N ASP A 2 3.18 9.15 -27.60
CA ASP A 2 2.44 9.77 -26.48
C ASP A 2 3.34 9.83 -25.24
N THR A 3 3.63 11.05 -24.77
CA THR A 3 4.45 11.31 -23.58
C THR A 3 3.60 11.46 -22.32
N SER A 4 2.28 11.33 -22.43
CA SER A 4 1.36 11.46 -21.32
C SER A 4 1.45 10.23 -20.41
N PRO A 5 1.57 10.42 -19.09
CA PRO A 5 1.66 9.28 -18.18
C PRO A 5 0.33 8.53 -18.15
N LEU A 6 0.39 7.23 -17.88
CA LEU A 6 -0.78 6.48 -17.44
C LEU A 6 -0.97 6.74 -15.94
N VAL A 7 -2.16 7.18 -15.55
CA VAL A 7 -2.53 7.46 -14.16
C VAL A 7 -3.43 6.32 -13.66
N VAL A 8 -2.99 5.60 -12.64
CA VAL A 8 -3.71 4.42 -12.13
C VAL A 8 -3.70 4.35 -10.61
N ASN A 9 -4.88 4.25 -9.99
CA ASN A 9 -5.02 4.33 -8.54
C ASN A 9 -4.46 3.11 -7.78
N SER A 10 -4.24 2.00 -8.47
CA SER A 10 -3.59 0.81 -7.90
C SER A 10 -2.83 0.02 -8.97
N ALA A 11 -1.67 -0.52 -8.62
CA ALA A 11 -0.91 -1.42 -9.49
C ALA A 11 -1.72 -2.68 -9.88
N THR A 12 -2.71 -3.08 -9.06
CA THR A 12 -3.63 -4.19 -9.38
C THR A 12 -4.65 -3.86 -10.49
N ARG A 13 -4.65 -2.62 -10.99
CA ARG A 13 -5.52 -2.14 -12.08
C ARG A 13 -4.74 -1.90 -13.38
N LEU A 14 -3.44 -2.25 -13.42
CA LEU A 14 -2.64 -2.12 -14.63
C LEU A 14 -3.17 -3.05 -15.73
N GLY A 15 -3.37 -2.48 -16.92
CA GLY A 15 -3.72 -3.19 -18.14
C GLY A 15 -2.58 -3.23 -19.16
N PRO A 16 -2.80 -3.83 -20.33
CA PRO A 16 -1.82 -3.88 -21.43
C PRO A 16 -1.37 -2.49 -21.93
N ASP A 17 -2.19 -1.47 -21.71
CA ASP A 17 -1.94 -0.08 -22.09
C ASP A 17 -0.83 0.60 -21.27
N ALA A 18 -0.37 -0.02 -20.18
CA ALA A 18 0.76 0.45 -19.38
C ALA A 18 2.13 0.22 -20.06
N ALA A 19 2.21 -0.71 -21.00
CA ALA A 19 3.47 -1.11 -21.63
C ALA A 19 4.15 0.07 -22.33
N GLY A 20 5.43 0.30 -22.02
CA GLY A 20 6.25 1.36 -22.61
C GLY A 20 5.91 2.78 -22.17
N ARG A 21 4.96 2.97 -21.23
CA ARG A 21 4.55 4.27 -20.70
C ARG A 21 5.19 4.56 -19.34
N VAL A 22 5.28 5.84 -19.00
CA VAL A 22 5.51 6.26 -17.61
C VAL A 22 4.18 6.08 -16.86
N VAL A 23 4.21 5.38 -15.73
CA VAL A 23 3.02 5.17 -14.90
C VAL A 23 3.12 5.98 -13.62
N VAL A 24 2.08 6.76 -13.31
CA VAL A 24 1.87 7.33 -11.97
C VAL A 24 0.87 6.43 -11.27
N CYS A 25 1.31 5.81 -10.18
CA CYS A 25 0.56 4.78 -9.47
C CYS A 25 0.20 5.24 -8.06
N GLY A 26 -1.06 5.05 -7.68
CA GLY A 26 -1.56 5.35 -6.33
C GLY A 26 -1.12 4.33 -5.28
N SER A 27 -0.52 3.20 -5.67
CA SER A 27 0.04 2.23 -4.73
C SER A 27 1.31 2.74 -4.05
N HIS A 28 1.65 2.13 -2.92
CA HIS A 28 2.94 2.34 -2.27
C HIS A 28 4.10 1.80 -3.12
N GLY A 29 5.30 2.36 -2.94
CA GLY A 29 6.54 1.96 -3.61
C GLY A 29 7.17 0.67 -3.05
N GLY A 30 6.37 -0.24 -2.51
CA GLY A 30 6.83 -1.53 -2.00
C GLY A 30 7.20 -2.51 -3.10
N VAL A 31 7.87 -3.60 -2.73
CA VAL A 31 8.42 -4.59 -3.67
C VAL A 31 7.32 -5.26 -4.52
N TYR A 32 6.19 -5.65 -3.93
CA TYR A 32 5.13 -6.32 -4.69
C TYR A 32 4.45 -5.41 -5.73
N PRO A 33 4.00 -4.17 -5.42
CA PRO A 33 3.54 -3.23 -6.45
C PRO A 33 4.58 -2.92 -7.53
N ALA A 34 5.86 -2.80 -7.15
CA ALA A 34 6.95 -2.65 -8.11
C ALA A 34 7.05 -3.83 -9.09
N SER A 35 6.85 -5.06 -8.60
CA SER A 35 6.81 -6.24 -9.47
C SER A 35 5.64 -6.22 -10.45
N MET A 36 4.46 -5.72 -10.04
CA MET A 36 3.31 -5.56 -10.93
C MET A 36 3.59 -4.52 -12.02
N LEU A 37 4.20 -3.39 -11.68
CA LEU A 37 4.65 -2.37 -12.65
C LEU A 37 5.65 -2.97 -13.66
N ALA A 38 6.63 -3.72 -13.19
CA ALA A 38 7.63 -4.34 -14.05
C ALA A 38 7.00 -5.40 -14.99
N ARG A 39 6.07 -6.22 -14.48
CA ARG A 39 5.30 -7.19 -15.28
C ARG A 39 4.40 -6.53 -16.32
N ALA A 40 3.89 -5.34 -16.02
CA ALA A 40 3.14 -4.51 -16.97
C ALA A 40 4.04 -3.81 -18.00
N ARG A 41 5.36 -4.08 -17.99
CA ARG A 41 6.35 -3.56 -18.96
C ARG A 41 6.36 -2.03 -19.04
N VAL A 42 6.17 -1.35 -17.91
CA VAL A 42 6.24 0.11 -17.85
C VAL A 42 7.63 0.60 -18.26
N ARG A 43 7.70 1.80 -18.85
CA ARG A 43 8.98 2.48 -19.10
C ARG A 43 9.61 2.97 -17.80
N ALA A 44 8.79 3.53 -16.94
CA ALA A 44 9.17 4.04 -15.63
C ALA A 44 7.94 4.19 -14.73
N ALA A 45 8.14 4.37 -13.43
CA ALA A 45 7.04 4.52 -12.49
C ALA A 45 7.25 5.61 -11.42
N ILE A 46 6.15 6.23 -11.02
CA ILE A 46 6.04 7.03 -9.81
C ILE A 46 5.03 6.33 -8.88
N SER A 47 5.39 6.08 -7.63
CA SER A 47 4.51 5.48 -6.61
C SER A 47 4.42 6.35 -5.35
N ASN A 48 3.60 6.03 -4.36
CA ASN A 48 3.60 6.73 -3.07
C ASN A 48 4.67 6.15 -2.13
N ASP A 49 5.41 6.95 -1.36
CA ASP A 49 6.41 6.42 -0.43
C ASP A 49 5.83 5.79 0.84
N ALA A 50 4.53 6.00 1.10
CA ALA A 50 3.80 5.45 2.24
C ALA A 50 4.48 5.70 3.59
N GLY A 51 5.08 6.89 3.75
CA GLY A 51 5.81 7.24 4.97
C GLY A 51 7.21 6.63 5.06
N VAL A 52 7.71 6.02 3.98
CA VAL A 52 8.92 5.16 3.91
C VAL A 52 8.74 3.86 4.72
N GLY A 53 8.23 3.98 5.94
CA GLY A 53 7.82 2.89 6.81
C GLY A 53 8.99 2.10 7.38
N LYS A 54 8.66 1.15 8.24
CA LYS A 54 9.59 0.24 8.89
C LYS A 54 10.50 -0.43 7.87
N ASP A 55 11.81 -0.38 8.12
CA ASP A 55 12.86 -0.92 7.26
C ASP A 55 12.83 -0.43 5.80
N GLY A 56 12.21 0.73 5.54
CA GLY A 56 12.08 1.28 4.19
C GLY A 56 11.07 0.54 3.30
N ALA A 57 10.12 -0.20 3.88
CA ALA A 57 9.17 -1.04 3.14
C ALA A 57 8.36 -0.27 2.06
N GLY A 58 8.01 0.99 2.33
CA GLY A 58 7.26 1.86 1.42
C GLY A 58 8.05 2.32 0.18
N ILE A 59 9.38 2.20 0.19
CA ILE A 59 10.26 2.51 -0.95
C ILE A 59 11.09 1.31 -1.42
N GLY A 60 10.90 0.13 -0.83
CA GLY A 60 11.70 -1.07 -1.11
C GLY A 60 11.68 -1.49 -2.59
N GLY A 61 10.58 -1.17 -3.29
CA GLY A 61 10.41 -1.37 -4.72
C GLY A 61 11.37 -0.56 -5.59
N LEU A 62 11.87 0.60 -5.13
CA LEU A 62 12.86 1.38 -5.86
C LEU A 62 14.17 0.59 -6.05
N TYR A 63 14.66 -0.04 -4.98
CA TYR A 63 15.86 -0.88 -5.02
C TYR A 63 15.65 -2.16 -5.83
N TRP A 64 14.43 -2.70 -5.82
CA TRP A 64 14.10 -3.88 -6.61
C TRP A 64 14.06 -3.56 -8.12
N LEU A 65 13.40 -2.45 -8.52
CA LEU A 65 13.36 -1.98 -9.90
C LEU A 65 14.74 -1.53 -10.41
N GLU A 66 15.58 -0.99 -9.53
CA GLU A 66 16.97 -0.64 -9.86
C GLU A 66 17.77 -1.83 -10.37
N LYS A 67 17.56 -3.03 -9.79
CA LYS A 67 18.22 -4.27 -10.24
C LYS A 67 17.77 -4.70 -11.64
N LEU A 68 16.57 -4.28 -12.06
CA LEU A 68 16.04 -4.49 -13.41
C LEU A 68 16.39 -3.32 -14.35
N GLY A 69 17.05 -2.26 -13.87
CA GLY A 69 17.32 -1.07 -14.69
C GLY A 69 16.07 -0.24 -15.03
N ILE A 70 14.94 -0.46 -14.34
CA ILE A 70 13.70 0.30 -14.56
C ILE A 70 13.77 1.58 -13.73
N ALA A 71 13.62 2.74 -14.38
CA ALA A 71 13.61 4.02 -13.69
C ALA A 71 12.35 4.18 -12.83
N ALA A 72 12.52 4.52 -11.55
CA ALA A 72 11.40 4.75 -10.66
C ALA A 72 11.69 5.79 -9.58
N CYS A 73 10.65 6.48 -9.15
CA CYS A 73 10.67 7.34 -7.98
C CYS A 73 9.39 7.22 -7.17
N THR A 74 9.36 7.81 -5.98
CA THR A 74 8.17 7.90 -5.14
C THR A 74 7.79 9.36 -4.90
N ALA A 75 6.50 9.64 -4.78
CA ALA A 75 5.97 10.87 -4.22
C ALA A 75 5.88 10.78 -2.70
N GLY A 76 6.09 11.90 -2.00
CA GLY A 76 5.90 12.00 -0.55
C GLY A 76 4.45 11.76 -0.15
N HIS A 77 4.21 10.87 0.82
CA HIS A 77 2.88 10.57 1.36
C HIS A 77 2.14 11.79 1.92
N ASP A 78 2.86 12.80 2.39
CA ASP A 78 2.34 14.06 2.95
C ASP A 78 1.83 15.03 1.87
N GLY A 79 2.38 14.94 0.65
CA GLY A 79 2.00 15.76 -0.50
C GLY A 79 1.11 15.07 -1.54
N ALA A 80 1.02 13.74 -1.50
CA ALA A 80 0.24 12.92 -2.43
C ALA A 80 -0.62 11.89 -1.70
N ARG A 81 -1.91 11.83 -2.02
CA ARG A 81 -2.83 10.85 -1.44
C ARG A 81 -2.55 9.45 -1.98
N ILE A 82 -2.21 8.51 -1.09
CA ILE A 82 -2.11 7.09 -1.45
C ILE A 82 -3.49 6.58 -1.89
N GLY A 83 -3.55 5.83 -2.98
CA GLY A 83 -4.79 5.39 -3.62
C GLY A 83 -5.40 6.39 -4.61
N ASP A 84 -4.81 7.58 -4.81
CA ASP A 84 -5.24 8.60 -5.78
C ASP A 84 -4.04 9.09 -6.61
N ALA A 85 -3.85 8.45 -7.77
CA ALA A 85 -2.72 8.74 -8.64
C ALA A 85 -2.85 10.10 -9.35
N ALA A 86 -4.07 10.61 -9.52
CA ALA A 86 -4.30 11.92 -10.13
C ALA A 86 -3.82 13.03 -9.18
N ASP A 87 -4.18 12.96 -7.89
CA ASP A 87 -3.63 13.85 -6.87
C ASP A 87 -2.10 13.74 -6.78
N GLY A 88 -1.56 12.52 -6.82
CA GLY A 88 -0.12 12.29 -6.85
C GLY A 88 0.59 12.95 -8.03
N LEU A 89 0.00 12.93 -9.23
CA LEU A 89 0.55 13.60 -10.41
C LEU A 89 0.48 15.12 -10.29
N GLU A 90 -0.66 15.65 -9.84
CA GLU A 90 -0.94 17.08 -9.81
C GLU A 90 -0.18 17.81 -8.69
N HIS A 91 -0.21 17.24 -7.48
CA HIS A 91 0.26 17.88 -6.25
C HIS A 91 1.52 17.23 -5.67
N GLY A 92 1.79 15.97 -6.00
CA GLY A 92 2.88 15.21 -5.42
C GLY A 92 4.25 15.78 -5.76
N LYS A 93 5.18 15.66 -4.81
CA LYS A 93 6.61 15.91 -5.01
C LYS A 93 7.39 14.64 -4.79
N VAL A 94 8.42 14.43 -5.60
CA VAL A 94 9.33 13.29 -5.47
C VAL A 94 9.99 13.32 -4.10
N SER A 95 9.91 12.21 -3.36
CA SER A 95 10.63 12.01 -2.09
C SER A 95 11.92 11.21 -2.31
N HIS A 96 11.85 10.10 -3.05
CA HIS A 96 12.98 9.21 -3.32
C HIS A 96 13.02 8.81 -4.79
N ALA A 97 14.21 8.57 -5.32
CA ALA A 97 14.41 8.10 -6.69
C ALA A 97 15.50 7.02 -6.71
N ASN A 98 15.34 6.01 -7.56
CA ASN A 98 16.42 5.05 -7.79
C ASN A 98 17.51 5.61 -8.71
N LYS A 99 18.63 4.90 -8.86
CA LYS A 99 19.78 5.37 -9.65
C LYS A 99 19.41 5.71 -11.09
N GLN A 100 18.55 4.91 -11.72
CA GLN A 100 18.13 5.14 -13.11
C GLN A 100 17.29 6.41 -13.25
N ALA A 101 16.33 6.65 -12.35
CA ALA A 101 15.57 7.90 -12.35
C ALA A 101 16.47 9.12 -12.03
N ALA A 102 17.39 8.98 -11.07
CA ALA A 102 18.34 10.03 -10.71
C ALA A 102 19.29 10.39 -11.87
N ALA A 103 19.76 9.40 -12.64
CA ALA A 103 20.56 9.60 -13.84
C ALA A 103 19.82 10.36 -14.95
N LEU A 104 18.49 10.24 -14.99
CA LEU A 104 17.62 11.06 -15.85
C LEU A 104 17.38 12.46 -15.29
N GLY A 105 17.88 12.79 -14.11
CA GLY A 105 17.77 14.10 -13.47
C GLY A 105 16.55 14.25 -12.54
N VAL A 106 15.85 13.16 -12.22
CA VAL A 106 14.81 13.18 -11.18
C VAL A 106 15.46 13.42 -9.82
N LYS A 107 14.94 14.36 -9.04
CA LYS A 107 15.48 14.77 -7.74
C LYS A 107 14.38 14.88 -6.68
N ALA A 108 14.72 14.68 -5.42
CA ALA A 108 13.81 14.95 -4.31
C ALA A 108 13.33 16.42 -4.34
N GLY A 109 12.07 16.65 -4.00
CA GLY A 109 11.39 17.94 -4.07
C GLY A 109 10.83 18.33 -5.44
N MET A 110 11.21 17.63 -6.52
CA MET A 110 10.70 17.86 -7.87
C MET A 110 9.19 17.53 -7.95
N PRO A 111 8.35 18.39 -8.56
CA PRO A 111 6.95 18.04 -8.84
C PRO A 111 6.83 16.76 -9.67
N CYS A 112 5.87 15.89 -9.36
CA CYS A 112 5.72 14.60 -10.06
C CYS A 112 5.45 14.78 -11.56
N ARG A 113 4.67 15.80 -11.95
CA ARG A 113 4.49 16.18 -13.37
C ARG A 113 5.79 16.47 -14.11
N GLU A 114 6.77 17.08 -13.44
CA GLU A 114 8.08 17.36 -14.02
C GLU A 114 8.91 16.07 -14.07
N ALA A 115 8.87 15.27 -13.01
CA ALA A 115 9.54 13.96 -12.98
C ALA A 115 9.08 13.05 -14.14
N VAL A 116 7.80 13.07 -14.52
CA VAL A 116 7.30 12.33 -15.70
C VAL A 116 8.06 12.71 -16.97
N ALA A 117 8.34 14.00 -17.21
CA ALA A 117 9.10 14.43 -18.39
C ALA A 117 10.53 13.89 -18.38
N HIS A 118 11.17 13.82 -17.21
CA HIS A 118 12.48 13.20 -17.06
C HIS A 118 12.41 11.68 -17.32
N LEU A 119 11.43 11.00 -16.73
CA LEU A 119 11.23 9.56 -16.82
C LEU A 119 10.83 9.08 -18.24
N ASN A 120 10.21 9.95 -19.05
CA ASN A 120 9.92 9.64 -20.46
C ASN A 120 11.18 9.35 -21.30
N ARG A 121 12.36 9.78 -20.83
CA ARG A 121 13.65 9.48 -21.46
C ARG A 121 14.26 8.14 -21.03
N ALA A 122 13.62 7.42 -20.11
CA ALA A 122 14.09 6.10 -19.68
C ALA A 122 14.00 5.08 -20.82
N HIS A 123 14.96 4.16 -20.84
CA HIS A 123 14.94 3.00 -21.73
C HIS A 123 14.02 1.91 -21.14
N PRO A 124 13.09 1.33 -21.93
CA PRO A 124 12.28 0.21 -21.47
C PRO A 124 13.15 -1.00 -21.12
N PHE A 125 12.75 -1.76 -20.11
CA PHE A 125 13.42 -3.00 -19.75
C PHE A 125 12.88 -4.18 -20.56
N GLU A 126 13.79 -4.89 -21.24
CA GLU A 126 13.47 -6.00 -22.16
C GLU A 126 13.74 -7.39 -21.58
N GLY A 127 14.39 -7.49 -20.41
CA GLY A 127 14.76 -8.78 -19.82
C GLY A 127 13.61 -9.52 -19.13
N ASP A 128 13.96 -10.60 -18.45
CA ASP A 128 13.03 -11.40 -17.66
C ASP A 128 12.63 -10.70 -16.36
N ILE A 129 11.34 -10.79 -16.02
CA ILE A 129 10.79 -10.22 -14.78
C ILE A 129 10.65 -11.34 -13.76
N PRO A 130 11.37 -11.29 -12.62
CA PRO A 130 11.20 -12.27 -11.56
C PRO A 130 9.76 -12.34 -11.07
N GLN A 131 9.23 -13.55 -10.89
CA GLN A 131 7.92 -13.73 -10.27
C GLN A 131 8.02 -13.51 -8.76
N LEU A 132 7.15 -12.65 -8.25
CA LEU A 132 6.92 -12.47 -6.82
C LEU A 132 5.46 -12.78 -6.53
N GLY A 133 5.25 -13.56 -5.47
CA GLY A 133 3.93 -13.85 -4.93
C GLY A 133 3.67 -13.06 -3.66
N GLU A 134 2.42 -13.07 -3.25
CA GLU A 134 1.99 -12.58 -1.95
C GLU A 134 1.71 -13.77 -1.03
N THR A 135 1.80 -13.55 0.28
CA THR A 135 1.60 -14.59 1.28
C THR A 135 0.32 -14.39 2.08
N ARG A 136 -0.31 -15.53 2.39
CA ARG A 136 -1.44 -15.67 3.31
C ARG A 136 -1.04 -16.70 4.35
N VAL A 137 -0.93 -16.29 5.60
CA VAL A 137 -0.43 -17.13 6.69
C VAL A 137 -1.42 -17.14 7.84
N LYS A 138 -1.72 -18.34 8.35
CA LYS A 138 -2.53 -18.52 9.55
C LYS A 138 -1.68 -18.14 10.76
N VAL A 139 -2.17 -17.21 11.56
CA VAL A 139 -1.55 -16.86 12.84
C VAL A 139 -2.01 -17.88 13.88
N PRO A 140 -1.09 -18.57 14.58
CA PRO A 140 -1.47 -19.48 15.66
C PRO A 140 -2.18 -18.70 16.77
N ALA A 141 -3.43 -19.08 17.07
CA ALA A 141 -4.21 -18.48 18.15
C ALA A 141 -5.13 -19.56 18.77
N SER A 142 -5.36 -19.47 20.08
CA SER A 142 -6.16 -20.44 20.85
C SER A 142 -7.64 -20.05 21.01
N GLY A 143 -8.11 -19.06 20.26
CA GLY A 143 -9.50 -18.56 20.33
C GLY A 143 -10.46 -19.28 19.38
N HIS A 144 -11.75 -18.93 19.49
CA HIS A 144 -12.84 -19.47 18.66
C HIS A 144 -12.92 -18.88 17.25
N ARG A 145 -11.99 -17.98 16.89
CA ARG A 145 -11.92 -17.33 15.57
C ARG A 145 -10.55 -17.56 14.96
N GLU A 146 -10.54 -17.70 13.64
CA GLU A 146 -9.29 -17.72 12.90
C GLU A 146 -8.67 -16.34 12.83
N VAL A 147 -7.34 -16.31 12.79
CA VAL A 147 -6.53 -15.11 12.60
C VAL A 147 -5.62 -15.32 11.40
N TRP A 148 -5.66 -14.39 10.45
CA TRP A 148 -4.93 -14.46 9.20
C TRP A 148 -4.07 -13.22 8.99
N ALA A 149 -2.80 -13.43 8.69
CA ALA A 149 -1.87 -12.40 8.21
C ALA A 149 -1.81 -12.46 6.68
N LEU A 150 -2.20 -11.38 6.01
CA LEU A 150 -2.28 -11.27 4.55
C LEU A 150 -1.41 -10.12 4.04
N ASP A 151 -0.53 -10.38 3.08
CA ASP A 151 0.27 -9.29 2.48
C ASP A 151 -0.62 -8.26 1.76
N SER A 152 -1.74 -8.72 1.17
CA SER A 152 -2.80 -7.87 0.63
C SER A 152 -4.18 -8.34 1.07
N ILE A 153 -5.08 -7.38 1.28
CA ILE A 153 -6.48 -7.63 1.58
C ILE A 153 -7.22 -8.36 0.44
N THR A 154 -6.69 -8.30 -0.77
CA THR A 154 -7.23 -9.03 -1.93
C THR A 154 -7.05 -10.55 -1.84
N LEU A 155 -6.23 -11.03 -0.90
CA LEU A 155 -6.06 -12.46 -0.60
C LEU A 155 -7.14 -12.99 0.34
N SER A 156 -8.02 -12.12 0.84
CA SER A 156 -9.19 -12.54 1.61
C SER A 156 -10.10 -13.42 0.77
N ARG A 157 -10.70 -14.41 1.41
CA ARG A 157 -11.58 -15.40 0.80
C ARG A 157 -12.94 -15.39 1.50
N PRO A 158 -14.01 -15.87 0.87
CA PRO A 158 -15.33 -15.94 1.50
C PRO A 158 -15.32 -16.66 2.86
N GLU A 159 -14.44 -17.64 3.04
CA GLU A 159 -14.29 -18.41 4.29
C GLU A 159 -13.68 -17.57 5.43
N ASP A 160 -13.06 -16.43 5.14
CA ASP A 160 -12.54 -15.49 6.15
C ASP A 160 -13.66 -14.69 6.82
N ALA A 161 -14.93 -14.93 6.45
CA ALA A 161 -16.07 -14.34 7.14
C ALA A 161 -15.95 -14.59 8.65
N ARG A 162 -16.11 -13.52 9.44
CA ARG A 162 -15.95 -13.53 10.91
C ARG A 162 -14.54 -13.83 11.45
N ALA A 163 -13.52 -13.98 10.60
CA ALA A 163 -12.12 -14.08 11.02
C ALA A 163 -11.55 -12.71 11.42
N ILE A 164 -10.36 -12.71 12.04
CA ILE A 164 -9.55 -11.50 12.21
C ILE A 164 -8.49 -11.49 11.12
N VAL A 165 -8.43 -10.40 10.34
CA VAL A 165 -7.50 -10.26 9.22
C VAL A 165 -6.54 -9.10 9.48
N LEU A 166 -5.24 -9.40 9.47
CA LEU A 166 -4.16 -8.43 9.56
C LEU A 166 -3.51 -8.28 8.19
N SER A 167 -3.72 -7.12 7.55
CA SER A 167 -3.26 -6.88 6.20
C SER A 167 -2.05 -5.96 6.12
N GLY A 168 -1.18 -6.21 5.15
CA GLY A 168 -0.15 -5.25 4.70
C GLY A 168 -0.71 -4.12 3.84
N THR A 169 -1.98 -4.15 3.45
CA THR A 169 -2.62 -3.08 2.66
C THR A 169 -2.76 -1.78 3.45
N HIS A 170 -2.61 -0.63 2.79
CA HIS A 170 -2.86 0.68 3.40
C HIS A 170 -4.34 0.92 3.75
N GLY A 171 -4.62 1.78 4.73
CA GLY A 171 -5.98 2.11 5.15
C GLY A 171 -6.73 3.11 4.27
N ALA A 172 -6.15 3.56 3.14
CA ALA A 172 -6.84 4.44 2.20
C ALA A 172 -7.89 3.73 1.33
N VAL A 173 -9.06 4.34 1.16
CA VAL A 173 -10.01 4.01 0.09
C VAL A 173 -9.40 4.43 -1.25
N LEU A 174 -9.54 3.60 -2.29
CA LEU A 174 -9.03 3.96 -3.61
C LEU A 174 -9.92 5.05 -4.23
N GLY A 175 -9.30 6.06 -4.85
CA GLY A 175 -10.03 7.06 -5.61
C GLY A 175 -10.77 6.44 -6.80
N GLY A 176 -11.91 7.02 -7.18
CA GLY A 176 -12.59 6.73 -8.46
C GLY A 176 -14.01 6.17 -8.36
N LYS A 177 -14.35 5.35 -7.35
CA LYS A 177 -15.72 4.85 -7.06
C LYS A 177 -15.88 4.50 -5.58
N ALA A 178 -17.11 4.60 -5.03
CA ALA A 178 -17.40 4.35 -3.61
C ALA A 178 -16.97 2.94 -3.12
N ASP A 179 -16.98 1.94 -4.00
CA ASP A 179 -16.66 0.55 -3.66
C ASP A 179 -15.25 0.11 -4.06
N ASP A 180 -14.43 0.99 -4.65
CA ASP A 180 -13.11 0.58 -5.14
C ASP A 180 -12.11 0.40 -3.98
N GLY A 181 -11.43 -0.74 -3.97
CA GLY A 181 -10.54 -1.13 -2.87
C GLY A 181 -11.26 -1.42 -1.55
N MET A 182 -12.58 -1.64 -1.57
CA MET A 182 -13.32 -2.09 -0.38
C MET A 182 -12.99 -3.53 -0.01
N LEU A 183 -13.05 -3.80 1.29
CA LEU A 183 -13.00 -5.14 1.83
C LEU A 183 -14.24 -5.92 1.34
N LYS A 184 -14.03 -7.01 0.58
CA LYS A 184 -15.13 -7.79 -0.03
C LYS A 184 -15.80 -8.77 0.92
N VAL A 185 -15.17 -9.07 2.05
CA VAL A 185 -15.60 -10.11 2.99
C VAL A 185 -15.91 -9.44 4.33
N ASP A 186 -17.06 -9.73 4.92
CA ASP A 186 -17.41 -9.26 6.27
C ASP A 186 -16.66 -10.09 7.33
N VAL A 187 -15.39 -9.76 7.48
CA VAL A 187 -14.53 -10.27 8.57
C VAL A 187 -15.00 -9.70 9.91
N PHE A 188 -14.57 -10.30 11.02
CA PHE A 188 -14.86 -9.75 12.34
C PHE A 188 -14.03 -8.52 12.66
N ALA A 189 -12.74 -8.56 12.32
CA ALA A 189 -11.86 -7.40 12.44
C ALA A 189 -10.84 -7.32 11.30
N ALA A 190 -10.49 -6.11 10.86
CA ALA A 190 -9.54 -5.85 9.79
C ALA A 190 -8.48 -4.82 10.20
N PHE A 191 -7.21 -5.17 10.03
CA PHE A 191 -6.08 -4.28 10.30
C PHE A 191 -5.38 -3.89 9.00
N PHE A 192 -4.99 -2.63 8.90
CA PHE A 192 -4.34 -2.03 7.72
C PHE A 192 -3.07 -1.26 8.15
N ASN A 193 -2.24 -0.86 7.19
CA ASN A 193 -1.11 0.04 7.44
C ASN A 193 -1.56 1.51 7.25
N ASP A 194 -1.09 2.45 8.08
CA ASP A 194 -1.47 3.86 7.95
C ASP A 194 -0.79 4.60 6.79
N ALA A 195 0.27 4.03 6.20
CA ALA A 195 1.07 4.66 5.14
C ALA A 195 1.58 6.08 5.51
N GLY A 196 1.88 6.30 6.80
CA GLY A 196 2.30 7.59 7.34
C GLY A 196 1.14 8.55 7.61
N GLY A 197 -0.11 8.05 7.63
CA GLY A 197 -1.34 8.82 7.70
C GLY A 197 -1.74 9.45 6.38
N GLY A 198 -0.76 9.88 5.58
CA GLY A 198 -0.94 10.45 4.24
C GLY A 198 -1.60 11.84 4.25
N LYS A 199 -1.56 12.52 3.10
CA LYS A 199 -2.21 13.81 2.87
C LYS A 199 -3.69 13.75 3.27
N ASP A 200 -4.14 14.74 4.03
CA ASP A 200 -5.50 14.87 4.58
C ASP A 200 -5.96 13.68 5.46
N GLY A 201 -5.03 12.86 5.97
CA GLY A 201 -5.35 11.68 6.74
C GLY A 201 -5.95 10.54 5.91
N VAL A 202 -5.73 10.54 4.59
CA VAL A 202 -6.32 9.54 3.67
C VAL A 202 -5.95 8.10 4.04
N GLY A 203 -4.81 7.88 4.69
CA GLY A 203 -4.35 6.58 5.19
C GLY A 203 -5.29 5.93 6.21
N TYR A 204 -6.26 6.67 6.75
CA TYR A 204 -7.28 6.18 7.68
C TYR A 204 -8.68 6.07 7.07
N SER A 205 -8.88 6.53 5.82
CA SER A 205 -10.20 6.76 5.24
C SER A 205 -11.08 5.52 5.11
N ARG A 206 -10.51 4.30 5.11
CA ARG A 206 -11.29 3.04 5.10
C ARG A 206 -11.89 2.70 6.45
N LEU A 207 -11.34 3.16 7.57
CA LEU A 207 -11.83 2.82 8.90
C LEU A 207 -13.32 3.16 9.13
N PRO A 208 -13.79 4.41 8.87
CA PRO A 208 -15.20 4.76 9.08
C PRO A 208 -16.16 4.03 8.12
N THR A 209 -15.69 3.56 6.95
CA THR A 209 -16.57 2.83 6.00
C THR A 209 -16.88 1.40 6.48
N LEU A 210 -16.15 0.91 7.48
CA LEU A 210 -16.33 -0.42 8.06
C LEU A 210 -17.27 -0.42 9.28
N ASP A 211 -17.53 0.75 9.89
CA ASP A 211 -18.45 0.87 11.02
C ASP A 211 -19.89 0.45 10.68
N PRO A 212 -20.51 0.88 9.55
CA PRO A 212 -21.87 0.46 9.17
C PRO A 212 -22.00 -1.05 8.92
N ARG A 213 -20.88 -1.74 8.64
CA ARG A 213 -20.83 -3.19 8.44
C ARG A 213 -20.60 -3.96 9.73
N GLY A 214 -20.45 -3.27 10.87
CA GLY A 214 -20.16 -3.88 12.16
C GLY A 214 -18.77 -4.53 12.23
N ILE A 215 -17.83 -4.09 11.39
CA ILE A 215 -16.47 -4.66 11.33
C ILE A 215 -15.56 -3.80 12.20
N ALA A 216 -14.88 -4.42 13.18
CA ALA A 216 -13.84 -3.73 13.94
C ALA A 216 -12.63 -3.46 13.04
N ALA A 217 -12.08 -2.26 13.08
CA ALA A 217 -10.97 -1.92 12.20
C ALA A 217 -9.96 -1.01 12.85
N ALA A 218 -8.69 -1.20 12.46
CA ALA A 218 -7.63 -0.32 12.86
C ALA A 218 -6.57 -0.18 11.76
N THR A 219 -5.85 0.94 11.79
CA THR A 219 -4.54 1.03 11.13
C THR A 219 -3.44 0.80 12.16
N VAL A 220 -2.33 0.21 11.73
CA VAL A 220 -1.06 0.21 12.45
C VAL A 220 -0.12 1.27 11.86
N SER A 221 0.74 1.82 12.71
CA SER A 221 1.73 2.80 12.27
C SER A 221 2.72 2.17 11.30
N SER A 222 2.91 2.82 10.15
CA SER A 222 3.94 2.51 9.15
C SER A 222 5.34 2.44 9.74
N ASN A 223 5.63 3.16 10.83
CA ASN A 223 6.92 3.07 11.54
C ASN A 223 7.13 1.76 12.31
N THR A 224 6.05 1.02 12.56
CA THR A 224 6.06 -0.19 13.41
C THR A 224 5.76 -1.47 12.63
N ALA A 225 5.14 -1.36 11.44
CA ALA A 225 4.86 -2.48 10.56
C ALA A 225 5.18 -2.14 9.09
N ARG A 226 5.72 -3.13 8.38
CA ARG A 226 6.04 -3.02 6.96
C ARG A 226 4.76 -3.05 6.13
N ILE A 227 4.56 -2.04 5.29
CA ILE A 227 3.48 -2.05 4.30
C ILE A 227 3.73 -3.17 3.26
N GLY A 228 2.67 -3.89 2.89
CA GLY A 228 2.75 -5.09 2.05
C GLY A 228 3.17 -6.38 2.75
N ASP A 229 3.28 -6.40 4.08
CA ASP A 229 3.62 -7.59 4.87
C ASP A 229 2.61 -7.77 6.02
N GLY A 230 1.70 -8.74 5.86
CA GLY A 230 0.64 -8.98 6.85
C GLY A 230 1.18 -9.55 8.17
N ARG A 231 2.32 -10.24 8.13
CA ARG A 231 2.96 -10.79 9.35
C ARG A 231 3.57 -9.67 10.14
N SER A 232 4.24 -8.72 9.48
CA SER A 232 4.77 -7.54 10.16
C SER A 232 3.66 -6.72 10.83
N THR A 233 2.47 -6.61 10.23
CA THR A 233 1.30 -5.98 10.88
C THR A 233 0.96 -6.67 12.19
N TYR A 234 0.95 -8.01 12.23
CA TYR A 234 0.68 -8.76 13.46
C TYR A 234 1.83 -8.74 14.48
N GLU A 235 3.06 -8.96 14.03
CA GLU A 235 4.20 -9.22 14.91
C GLU A 235 4.69 -7.98 15.65
N SER A 236 4.63 -6.81 15.01
CA SER A 236 5.20 -5.59 15.56
C SER A 236 4.35 -4.33 15.36
N GLY A 237 3.21 -4.42 14.67
CA GLY A 237 2.36 -3.27 14.44
C GLY A 237 1.80 -2.69 15.74
N VAL A 238 1.81 -1.36 15.84
CA VAL A 238 1.17 -0.60 16.91
C VAL A 238 0.02 0.19 16.30
N LEU A 239 -1.17 0.10 16.90
CA LEU A 239 -2.38 0.75 16.40
C LEU A 239 -2.22 2.27 16.39
N SER A 240 -2.38 2.87 15.20
CA SER A 240 -2.33 4.32 14.98
C SER A 240 -3.72 4.96 14.99
N ARG A 241 -4.74 4.26 14.50
CA ARG A 241 -6.16 4.67 14.54
C ARG A 241 -7.05 3.46 14.67
N VAL A 242 -8.19 3.64 15.32
CA VAL A 242 -9.21 2.61 15.53
C VAL A 242 -10.59 3.18 15.20
N ASN A 243 -11.44 2.41 14.51
CA ASN A 243 -12.82 2.79 14.24
C ASN A 243 -13.73 2.63 15.48
N GLU A 244 -14.99 3.05 15.38
CA GLU A 244 -15.90 3.05 16.53
C GLU A 244 -16.29 1.65 16.97
N VAL A 245 -16.47 0.70 16.04
CA VAL A 245 -16.69 -0.72 16.37
C VAL A 245 -15.50 -1.29 17.14
N GLY A 246 -14.27 -1.04 16.67
CA GLY A 246 -13.05 -1.51 17.33
C GLY A 246 -12.91 -0.98 18.75
N LYS A 247 -13.17 0.32 18.97
CA LYS A 247 -13.17 0.93 20.31
C LYS A 247 -14.17 0.27 21.24
N ARG A 248 -15.40 -0.02 20.77
CA ARG A 248 -16.42 -0.74 21.56
C ARG A 248 -16.00 -2.17 21.93
N LEU A 249 -15.12 -2.79 21.14
CA LEU A 249 -14.53 -4.10 21.43
C LEU A 249 -13.21 -4.01 22.21
N GLY A 250 -12.87 -2.84 22.75
CA GLY A 250 -11.72 -2.64 23.63
C GLY A 250 -10.38 -2.48 22.92
N MET A 251 -10.37 -2.16 21.62
CA MET A 251 -9.16 -1.74 20.92
C MET A 251 -8.89 -0.25 21.17
N GLU A 252 -7.65 0.12 21.45
CA GLU A 252 -7.26 1.53 21.62
C GLU A 252 -5.98 1.85 20.83
N GLU A 253 -5.82 3.12 20.45
CA GLU A 253 -4.60 3.61 19.81
C GLU A 253 -3.40 3.44 20.76
N GLY A 254 -2.26 3.03 20.23
CA GLY A 254 -1.06 2.71 21.01
C GLY A 254 -0.94 1.25 21.44
N MET A 255 -2.00 0.44 21.37
CA MET A 255 -1.89 -1.01 21.58
C MET A 255 -1.08 -1.69 20.48
N THR A 256 -0.39 -2.77 20.80
CA THR A 256 0.15 -3.66 19.76
C THR A 256 -0.98 -4.41 19.06
N ALA A 257 -0.78 -4.77 17.79
CA ALA A 257 -1.73 -5.59 17.04
C ALA A 257 -1.96 -6.95 17.72
N ARG A 258 -0.96 -7.52 18.40
CA ARG A 258 -1.10 -8.75 19.18
C ARG A 258 -2.04 -8.59 20.36
N GLU A 259 -1.91 -7.53 21.13
CA GLU A 259 -2.80 -7.23 22.26
C GLU A 259 -4.23 -7.01 21.77
N ALA A 260 -4.41 -6.24 20.70
CA ALA A 260 -5.73 -6.05 20.09
C ALA A 260 -6.36 -7.36 19.62
N VAL A 261 -5.59 -8.23 18.95
CA VAL A 261 -6.05 -9.57 18.55
C VAL A 261 -6.41 -10.41 19.77
N ALA A 262 -5.59 -10.41 20.83
CA ALA A 262 -5.88 -11.16 22.05
C ALA A 262 -7.20 -10.70 22.71
N ARG A 263 -7.42 -9.38 22.81
CA ARG A 263 -8.69 -8.80 23.30
C ARG A 263 -9.89 -9.24 22.46
N LEU A 264 -9.76 -9.15 21.13
CA LEU A 264 -10.81 -9.57 20.19
C LEU A 264 -11.13 -11.08 20.24
N LEU A 265 -10.19 -11.90 20.71
CA LEU A 265 -10.37 -13.33 20.95
C LEU A 265 -10.92 -13.65 22.35
N GLY A 266 -11.01 -12.65 23.25
CA GLY A 266 -11.39 -12.84 24.65
C GLY A 266 -10.29 -13.46 25.51
N LEU A 267 -9.03 -13.22 25.15
CA LEU A 267 -7.83 -13.79 25.80
C LEU A 267 -7.08 -12.77 26.68
N ALA A 268 -7.57 -11.54 26.78
CA ALA A 268 -6.94 -10.42 27.50
C ALA A 268 -7.95 -9.71 28.41
#